data_AF-A0A849K669-F1
#
_entry.id   AF-A0A849K669-F1
#
_cell.length_a   1.000
_cell.length_b   1.000
_cell.length_c   1.000
_cell.angle_alpha   90.00
_cell.angle_beta   90.00
_cell.angle_gamma   90.00
#
_symmetry.space_group_name_H-M   'P 1'
#
loop_
_entity.id
_entity.type
_entity.pdbx_description
1 polymer ?
#
loop_
_entity_poly.entity_id
_entity_poly.type
_entity_poly.pdbx_seq_one_letter_code
_entity_poly.pdbx_strand_id
1 'polypeptide(L)'
;MMLLLQDASARLAGHTIVYDVRFADRKEEFDFELERLRSFERLVPLALLEFRPSAEARVLVDRYAAQARELRQRGESQFVRDPLAAIKDLMDGTGRSSGRCRPPA
;
A
#
# COMPACT_ATOMS: atom_id res chain seq x y z
N MET A 1 25.76 14.57 20.95
CA MET A 1 24.78 13.75 20.21
C MET A 1 25.39 13.06 18.98
N MET A 2 26.69 12.71 19.00
CA MET A 2 27.40 12.09 17.86
C MET A 2 27.74 10.61 18.12
N LEU A 3 27.87 10.23 19.41
CA LEU A 3 28.16 8.87 19.86
C LEU A 3 27.02 7.88 19.57
N LEU A 4 25.75 8.28 19.76
CA LEU A 4 24.59 7.41 19.52
C LEU A 4 24.48 6.94 18.06
N LEU A 5 24.82 7.80 17.11
CA LEU A 5 24.74 7.47 15.68
C LEU A 5 25.89 6.53 15.26
N GLN A 6 27.06 6.67 15.88
CA GLN A 6 28.20 5.80 15.67
C GLN A 6 27.93 4.39 16.24
N ASP A 7 27.34 4.31 17.43
CA ASP A 7 26.97 3.04 18.05
C ASP A 7 25.86 2.32 17.26
N ALA A 8 24.86 3.07 16.78
CA ALA A 8 23.81 2.52 15.92
C ALA A 8 24.39 2.00 14.60
N SER A 9 25.25 2.79 13.94
CA SER A 9 25.92 2.41 12.70
C SER A 9 26.82 1.18 12.87
N ALA A 10 27.55 1.08 13.99
CA ALA A 10 28.40 -0.07 14.30
C ALA A 10 27.58 -1.36 14.52
N ARG A 11 26.37 -1.26 15.10
CA ARG A 11 25.44 -2.39 15.24
C ARG A 11 24.78 -2.81 13.93
N LEU A 12 24.70 -1.92 12.95
CA LEU A 12 24.16 -2.20 11.62
C LEU A 12 25.24 -2.74 10.67
N ALA A 13 26.52 -2.49 10.97
CA ALA A 13 27.64 -3.01 10.19
C ALA A 13 27.66 -4.55 10.20
N GLY A 14 27.53 -5.17 9.02
CA GLY A 14 27.50 -6.62 8.85
C GLY A 14 26.09 -7.24 8.85
N HIS A 15 25.04 -6.45 9.06
CA HIS A 15 23.65 -6.91 8.95
C HIS A 15 23.00 -6.44 7.65
N THR A 16 22.33 -7.35 6.95
CA THR A 16 21.44 -6.99 5.84
C THR A 16 20.16 -6.40 6.42
N ILE A 17 19.95 -5.10 6.21
CA ILE A 17 18.71 -4.44 6.59
C ILE A 17 17.66 -4.79 5.53
N VAL A 18 16.63 -5.53 5.94
CA VAL A 18 15.48 -5.83 5.09
C VAL A 18 14.41 -4.77 5.36
N TYR A 19 14.18 -3.90 4.38
CA TYR A 19 13.18 -2.83 4.45
C TYR A 19 11.77 -3.28 4.04
N ASP A 20 11.51 -4.59 3.94
CA ASP A 20 10.19 -5.11 3.64
C ASP A 20 9.26 -5.00 4.85
N VAL A 21 8.03 -4.59 4.57
CA VAL A 21 6.94 -4.67 5.56
C VAL A 21 6.63 -6.15 5.79
N ARG A 22 6.70 -6.57 7.06
CA ARG A 22 6.31 -7.92 7.49
C ARG A 22 5.10 -7.80 8.40
N PHE A 23 4.08 -8.59 8.11
CA PHE A 23 2.87 -8.68 8.90
C PHE A 23 2.92 -9.94 9.76
N ALA A 24 2.50 -9.83 11.01
CA ALA A 24 2.38 -10.95 11.94
C ALA A 24 1.24 -11.88 11.53
N ASP A 25 0.16 -11.31 11.00
CA ASP A 25 -1.01 -12.06 10.53
C ASP A 25 -1.75 -11.36 9.37
N ARG A 26 -2.80 -12.03 8.87
CA ARG A 26 -3.61 -11.52 7.75
C ARG A 26 -4.48 -10.34 8.12
N LYS A 27 -4.84 -10.18 9.39
CA LYS A 27 -5.61 -9.03 9.83
C LYS A 27 -4.73 -7.78 9.80
N GLU A 28 -3.50 -7.87 10.27
CA GLU A 28 -2.55 -6.77 10.21
C GLU A 28 -2.24 -6.36 8.76
N GLU A 29 -2.01 -7.33 7.87
CA GLU A 29 -1.81 -7.08 6.43
C GLU A 29 -3.02 -6.39 5.80
N PHE A 30 -4.23 -6.86 6.12
CA PHE A 30 -5.46 -6.27 5.63
C PHE A 30 -5.66 -4.84 6.13
N ASP A 31 -5.49 -4.60 7.44
CA ASP A 31 -5.64 -3.27 8.04
C ASP A 31 -4.62 -2.27 7.42
N PHE A 32 -3.39 -2.74 7.17
CA PHE A 32 -2.35 -1.95 6.50
C PHE A 32 -2.76 -1.57 5.07
N GLU A 33 -3.13 -2.55 4.24
CA GLU A 33 -3.49 -2.27 2.83
C GLU A 33 -4.77 -1.44 2.74
N LEU A 34 -5.70 -1.61 3.68
CA LEU A 34 -6.92 -0.82 3.74
C LEU A 34 -6.61 0.64 4.01
N GLU A 35 -5.77 0.92 5.01
CA GLU A 35 -5.37 2.29 5.33
C GLU A 35 -4.55 2.92 4.22
N ARG A 36 -3.72 2.14 3.54
CA ARG A 36 -2.97 2.58 2.36
C ARG A 36 -3.91 3.02 1.23
N LEU A 37 -4.91 2.20 0.90
CA LEU A 37 -5.88 2.54 -0.13
C LEU A 37 -6.72 3.78 0.23
N ARG A 38 -7.18 3.88 1.49
CA ARG A 38 -7.87 5.08 2.01
C ARG A 38 -6.99 6.32 1.93
N SER A 39 -5.69 6.18 2.19
CA SER A 39 -4.74 7.29 2.07
C SER A 39 -4.65 7.79 0.63
N PHE A 40 -4.62 6.91 -0.37
CA PHE A 40 -4.66 7.34 -1.76
C PHE A 40 -5.96 8.01 -2.15
N GLU A 41 -7.11 7.50 -1.69
CA GLU A 41 -8.40 8.16 -1.91
C GLU A 41 -8.41 9.61 -1.39
N ARG A 42 -7.75 9.86 -0.24
CA ARG A 42 -7.60 11.22 0.33
C ARG A 42 -6.60 12.09 -0.45
N LEU A 43 -5.58 11.50 -1.07
CA LEU A 43 -4.55 12.22 -1.82
C LEU A 43 -4.99 12.60 -3.24
N VAL A 44 -5.87 11.82 -3.87
CA VAL A 44 -6.32 12.08 -5.25
C VAL A 44 -6.87 13.51 -5.44
N PRO A 45 -7.78 14.03 -4.58
CA PRO A 45 -8.25 15.41 -4.71
C PRO A 45 -7.13 16.45 -4.60
N LEU A 46 -6.15 16.23 -3.72
CA LEU A 46 -5.00 17.12 -3.55
C LEU A 46 -4.12 17.11 -4.81
N ALA A 47 -3.88 15.94 -5.39
CA ALA A 47 -3.14 15.81 -6.65
C ALA A 47 -3.87 16.50 -7.82
N LEU A 48 -5.19 16.38 -7.90
CA LEU A 48 -5.98 17.07 -8.93
C LEU A 48 -5.89 18.60 -8.81
N LEU A 49 -5.87 19.12 -7.58
CA LEU A 49 -5.72 20.55 -7.32
C LEU A 49 -4.32 21.07 -7.69
N GLU A 50 -3.28 20.31 -7.36
CA GLU A 50 -1.89 20.67 -7.60
C GLU A 50 -1.54 20.60 -9.10
N PHE A 51 -1.81 19.46 -9.74
CA PHE A 51 -1.35 19.19 -11.09
C PHE A 51 -2.26 19.76 -12.17
N ARG A 52 -3.53 20.09 -11.85
CA ARG A 52 -4.54 20.62 -12.78
C ARG A 52 -4.52 19.93 -14.16
N PRO A 53 -4.71 18.59 -14.19
CA PRO A 53 -4.58 17.82 -15.43
C PRO A 53 -5.65 18.21 -16.47
N SER A 54 -5.45 17.79 -17.72
CA SER A 54 -6.44 18.00 -18.80
C SER A 54 -7.79 17.34 -18.47
N ALA A 55 -8.85 17.74 -19.18
CA ALA A 55 -10.18 17.17 -18.98
C ALA A 55 -10.20 15.65 -19.21
N GLU A 56 -9.49 15.18 -20.24
CA GLU A 56 -9.37 13.76 -20.58
C GLU A 56 -8.65 12.99 -19.47
N ALA A 57 -7.55 13.54 -18.95
CA ALA A 57 -6.81 12.95 -17.85
C ALA A 57 -7.65 12.92 -16.55
N ARG A 58 -8.46 13.96 -16.29
CA ARG A 58 -9.37 13.98 -15.14
C ARG A 58 -10.43 12.88 -15.21
N VAL A 59 -11.01 12.64 -16.39
CA VAL A 59 -11.96 11.54 -16.60
C VAL A 59 -11.32 10.18 -16.27
N LEU A 60 -10.05 9.98 -16.65
CA LEU A 60 -9.32 8.76 -16.31
C LEU A 60 -9.09 8.65 -14.80
N VAL A 61 -8.65 9.73 -14.14
CA VAL A 61 -8.46 9.75 -12.69
C VAL A 61 -9.75 9.40 -11.95
N ASP A 62 -10.87 10.01 -12.34
CA ASP A 62 -12.17 9.75 -11.71
C ASP A 62 -12.61 8.29 -11.89
N ARG A 63 -12.40 7.72 -13.08
CA ARG A 63 -12.67 6.30 -13.37
C ARG A 63 -11.85 5.38 -12.48
N TYR A 64 -10.54 5.58 -12.39
CA TYR A 64 -9.67 4.74 -11.57
C TYR A 64 -9.94 4.92 -10.08
N ALA A 65 -10.26 6.13 -9.63
CA ALA A 65 -10.66 6.38 -8.25
C ALA A 65 -11.98 5.68 -7.90
N ALA A 66 -12.95 5.63 -8.83
CA ALA A 66 -14.18 4.87 -8.64
C ALA A 66 -13.90 3.36 -8.57
N GLN A 67 -13.09 2.82 -9.47
CA GLN A 67 -12.69 1.41 -9.46
C GLN A 67 -11.98 1.01 -8.16
N ALA A 68 -11.07 1.86 -7.66
CA ALA A 68 -10.37 1.66 -6.41
C ALA A 68 -11.33 1.58 -5.21
N ARG A 69 -12.36 2.44 -5.17
CA ARG A 69 -13.41 2.41 -4.13
C ARG A 69 -14.22 1.13 -4.17
N GLU A 70 -14.58 0.65 -5.35
CA GLU A 70 -15.32 -0.62 -5.51
C GLU A 70 -14.50 -1.80 -5.00
N LEU A 71 -13.20 -1.84 -5.30
CA LEU A 71 -12.29 -2.87 -4.79
C LEU A 71 -12.15 -2.80 -3.28
N ARG A 72 -12.07 -1.59 -2.70
CA ARG A 72 -12.08 -1.41 -1.23
C ARG A 72 -13.33 -1.99 -0.58
N GLN A 73 -14.51 -1.61 -1.09
CA GLN A 73 -15.78 -2.07 -0.56
C GLN A 73 -15.91 -3.60 -0.66
N ARG A 74 -15.46 -4.19 -1.78
CA ARG A 74 -15.39 -5.64 -1.96
C ARG A 74 -14.47 -6.29 -0.93
N GLY A 75 -13.26 -5.76 -0.76
CA GLY A 75 -12.28 -6.25 0.21
C GLY A 75 -12.82 -6.22 1.64
N GLU A 76 -13.38 -5.08 2.07
CA GLU A 76 -14.04 -4.93 3.38
C GLU A 76 -15.18 -5.94 3.57
N SER A 77 -16.00 -6.17 2.55
CA SER A 77 -17.15 -7.07 2.65
C SER A 77 -16.79 -8.56 2.76
N GLN A 78 -15.64 -8.96 2.20
CA GLN A 78 -15.28 -10.37 2.08
C GLN A 78 -14.17 -10.82 3.03
N PHE A 79 -13.54 -9.91 3.77
CA PHE A 79 -12.41 -10.24 4.65
C PHE A 79 -12.70 -11.38 5.62
N VAL A 80 -13.91 -11.40 6.22
CA VAL A 80 -14.33 -12.48 7.14
C VAL A 80 -14.39 -13.84 6.45
N ARG A 81 -14.78 -13.87 5.17
CA ARG A 81 -14.95 -15.10 4.38
C ARG A 81 -13.64 -15.57 3.74
N ASP A 82 -12.91 -14.63 3.15
CA ASP A 82 -11.67 -14.89 2.42
C ASP A 82 -10.70 -13.71 2.61
N PRO A 83 -9.83 -13.77 3.64
CA PRO A 83 -8.84 -12.75 3.91
C PRO A 83 -7.85 -12.54 2.75
N LEU A 84 -7.50 -13.60 2.02
CA LEU A 84 -6.52 -13.51 0.93
C LEU A 84 -7.09 -12.78 -0.28
N ALA A 85 -8.33 -13.11 -0.66
CA ALA A 85 -9.04 -12.38 -1.71
C ALA A 85 -9.29 -10.93 -1.30
N ALA A 86 -9.63 -10.67 -0.04
CA ALA A 86 -9.82 -9.32 0.48
C ALA A 86 -8.54 -8.47 0.38
N ILE A 87 -7.40 -8.99 0.83
CA ILE A 87 -6.10 -8.31 0.71
C ILE A 87 -5.74 -8.09 -0.77
N LYS A 88 -6.00 -9.08 -1.63
CA LYS A 88 -5.76 -8.94 -3.07
C LYS A 88 -6.58 -7.79 -3.68
N ASP A 89 -7.86 -7.69 -3.36
CA ASP A 89 -8.71 -6.60 -3.87
C ASP A 89 -8.18 -5.23 -3.43
N LEU A 90 -7.72 -5.09 -2.18
CA LEU A 90 -7.10 -3.86 -1.69
C LEU A 90 -5.80 -3.53 -2.43
N MET A 91 -4.93 -4.51 -2.63
CA MET A 91 -3.68 -4.34 -3.38
C MET A 91 -3.94 -3.97 -4.84
N ASP A 92 -4.88 -4.63 -5.50
CA ASP A 92 -5.29 -4.32 -6.88
C ASP A 92 -5.82 -2.87 -6.99
N GLY A 93 -6.55 -2.39 -5.98
CA GLY A 93 -7.03 -1.00 -5.90
C GLY A 93 -5.89 0.03 -5.84
N THR A 94 -4.70 -0.38 -5.42
CA THR A 94 -3.48 0.44 -5.42
C THR A 94 -2.52 0.15 -6.57
N GLY A 95 -2.87 -0.78 -7.47
CA GLY A 95 -1.98 -1.25 -8.55
C GLY A 95 -0.79 -2.08 -8.06
N ARG A 96 -0.81 -2.56 -6.82
CA ARG A 96 0.24 -3.43 -6.26
C ARG A 96 -0.06 -4.87 -6.65
N SER A 97 0.84 -5.51 -7.39
CA SER A 97 0.76 -6.96 -7.56
C SER A 97 1.30 -7.63 -6.29
N SER A 98 0.72 -8.78 -5.91
CA SER A 98 1.25 -9.62 -4.82
C SER A 98 2.61 -10.18 -5.26
N GLY A 99 3.66 -9.36 -5.13
CA GLY A 99 5.03 -9.80 -5.24
C GLY A 99 5.30 -10.78 -4.11
N ARG A 100 4.98 -12.05 -4.32
CA ARG A 100 5.67 -13.12 -3.62
C ARG A 100 7.14 -12.95 -3.99
N CYS A 101 7.89 -12.31 -3.11
CA CYS A 101 9.34 -12.31 -3.12
C CYS A 101 9.77 -13.79 -3.20
N ARG A 102 10.15 -14.24 -4.40
CA ARG A 102 10.84 -15.51 -4.57
C ARG A 102 12.18 -15.33 -3.86
N PRO A 103 12.53 -16.16 -2.87
CA PRO A 103 13.85 -16.05 -2.27
C PRO A 103 14.91 -16.27 -3.37
N PRO A 104 16.05 -15.56 -3.31
CA PRO A 104 17.16 -15.88 -4.18
C PRO A 104 17.58 -17.33 -3.94
N ALA A 105 17.72 -18.08 -5.05
CA ALA A 105 18.31 -19.42 -5.05
C ALA A 105 19.83 -19.34 -4.86
#